data_AF-A0A433Q6P9-F1
#
_entry.id   AF-A0A433Q6P9-F1
#
_cell.length_a   1.000
_cell.length_b   1.000
_cell.length_c   1.000
_cell.angle_alpha   90.00
_cell.angle_beta   90.00
_cell.angle_gamma   90.00
#
_symmetry.space_group_name_H-M   'P 1'
#
loop_
_entity.id
_entity.type
_entity.pdbx_description
1 polymer ?
#
loop_
_entity_poly.entity_id
_entity_poly.type
_entity_poly.pdbx_seq_one_letter_code
_entity_poly.pdbx_strand_id
1 'polypeptide(L)'
;MHELRQLLMYGFLHYALNIWNFFDLLAYVLPVVYAFFKADDSDQTPLGIASATLESLAVLFLWLHAVSFDLEFSVYFLPSRTKNFISIDSTLILFYLFIYLFIFIFYLQLLDLRIISRQLGVFIAVLIEFLKEIRPFLFVLFAIVGAFAHALHLLLRYNPPSSAAPTEPNVYSSFVTSLTSVWIFSVGDYNGISNYGVVNPVYWPLEILHFAFSLICAIVLLNILMAVLNSVYTETVQSGQRAWRLSAFP
;
A
#
# COMPACT_ATOMS: atom_id res chain seq x y z
N MET A 1 1.35 -16.57 23.15
CA MET A 1 1.46 -17.97 23.66
C MET A 1 1.11 -19.01 22.59
N HIS A 2 0.02 -18.83 21.82
CA HIS A 2 -0.38 -19.81 20.79
C HIS A 2 0.59 -19.89 19.59
N GLU A 3 1.12 -18.75 19.13
CA GLU A 3 2.12 -18.66 18.05
C GLU A 3 3.46 -19.31 18.42
N LEU A 4 3.95 -19.04 19.64
CA LEU A 4 5.20 -19.63 20.16
C LEU A 4 5.12 -21.17 20.18
N ARG A 5 3.91 -21.70 20.46
CA ARG A 5 3.65 -23.14 20.46
C ARG A 5 3.61 -23.72 19.05
N GLN A 6 3.06 -23.00 18.07
CA GLN A 6 3.08 -23.41 16.66
C GLN A 6 4.50 -23.37 16.08
N LEU A 7 5.29 -22.35 16.42
CA LEU A 7 6.70 -22.23 16.01
C LEU A 7 7.56 -23.38 16.54
N LEU A 8 7.32 -23.81 17.80
CA LEU A 8 8.00 -24.95 18.41
C LEU A 8 7.56 -26.32 17.85
N MET A 9 6.30 -26.47 17.41
CA MET A 9 5.78 -27.74 16.90
C MET A 9 6.06 -27.99 15.41
N TYR A 10 5.91 -26.97 14.56
CA TYR A 10 6.00 -27.13 13.09
C TYR A 10 7.38 -26.80 12.52
N GLY A 11 8.30 -26.31 13.35
CA GLY A 11 9.65 -25.94 12.97
C GLY A 11 9.73 -24.52 12.38
N PHE A 12 10.81 -23.82 12.71
CA PHE A 12 11.00 -22.40 12.37
C PHE A 12 10.93 -22.12 10.85
N LEU A 13 11.49 -23.00 10.02
CA LEU A 13 11.49 -22.81 8.56
C LEU A 13 10.09 -22.88 7.94
N HIS A 14 9.25 -23.80 8.41
CA HIS A 14 7.88 -23.90 7.89
C HIS A 14 7.02 -22.72 8.35
N TYR A 15 7.26 -22.26 9.58
CA TYR A 15 6.60 -21.08 10.13
C TYR A 15 7.00 -19.79 9.39
N ALA A 16 8.28 -19.59 9.10
CA ALA A 16 8.79 -18.38 8.45
C ALA A 16 8.44 -18.28 6.95
N LEU A 17 8.14 -19.40 6.29
CA LEU A 17 7.78 -19.44 4.87
C LEU A 17 6.27 -19.21 4.63
N ASN A 18 5.43 -19.29 5.67
CA ASN A 18 4.02 -18.94 5.55
C ASN A 18 3.84 -17.42 5.67
N ILE A 19 3.38 -16.79 4.59
CA ILE A 19 3.15 -15.34 4.52
C ILE A 19 2.19 -14.86 5.62
N TRP A 20 1.22 -15.70 5.99
CA TRP A 20 0.21 -15.37 7.01
C TRP A 20 0.79 -15.33 8.42
N ASN A 21 1.64 -16.31 8.76
CA ASN A 21 2.36 -16.32 10.04
C ASN A 21 3.31 -15.12 10.17
N PHE A 22 3.87 -14.64 9.06
CA PHE A 22 4.67 -13.42 9.06
C PHE A 22 3.82 -12.19 9.39
N PHE A 23 2.63 -12.04 8.81
CA PHE A 23 1.71 -10.96 9.16
C PHE A 23 1.23 -11.04 10.61
N ASP A 24 0.91 -12.23 11.11
CA ASP A 24 0.52 -12.45 12.51
C ASP A 24 1.65 -12.04 13.47
N LEU A 25 2.87 -12.50 13.20
CA LEU A 25 4.05 -12.12 13.98
C LEU A 25 4.27 -10.60 13.97
N LEU A 26 4.15 -9.99 12.79
CA LEU A 26 4.39 -8.56 12.61
C LEU A 26 3.31 -7.73 13.30
N ALA A 27 2.05 -8.17 13.31
CA ALA A 27 0.96 -7.57 14.09
C ALA A 27 1.21 -7.60 15.61
N TYR A 28 1.87 -8.64 16.13
CA TYR A 28 2.24 -8.72 17.55
C TYR A 28 3.52 -7.95 17.88
N VAL A 29 4.51 -7.94 16.99
CA VAL A 29 5.82 -7.32 17.24
C VAL A 29 5.74 -5.80 17.10
N LEU A 30 4.96 -5.27 16.15
CA LEU A 30 4.87 -3.81 15.92
C LEU A 30 4.49 -3.07 17.21
N PRO A 31 3.37 -3.39 17.90
CA PRO A 31 2.94 -2.67 19.11
C PRO A 31 3.95 -2.74 20.25
N VAL A 32 4.64 -3.88 20.39
CA VAL A 32 5.67 -4.08 21.42
C VAL A 32 6.91 -3.23 21.15
N VAL A 33 7.38 -3.22 19.90
CA VAL A 33 8.54 -2.41 19.50
C VAL A 33 8.22 -0.92 19.66
N TYR A 34 7.02 -0.48 19.27
CA TYR A 34 6.58 0.90 19.46
C TYR A 34 6.51 1.29 20.94
N ALA A 35 5.92 0.44 21.78
CA ALA A 35 5.87 0.68 23.23
C ALA A 35 7.27 0.80 23.83
N PHE A 36 8.24 0.01 23.34
CA PHE A 36 9.63 0.07 23.80
C PHE A 36 10.32 1.39 23.40
N PHE A 37 10.21 1.80 22.13
CA PHE A 37 10.79 3.07 21.67
C PHE A 37 10.18 4.29 22.37
N LYS A 38 8.88 4.23 22.70
CA LYS A 38 8.22 5.32 23.40
C LYS A 38 8.53 5.35 24.90
N ALA A 39 8.79 4.20 25.51
CA ALA A 39 9.21 4.12 26.92
C ALA A 39 10.61 4.70 27.15
N ASP A 40 11.51 4.57 26.17
CA ASP A 40 12.86 5.13 26.21
C ASP A 40 12.87 6.68 26.16
N ASP A 41 11.89 7.27 25.46
CA ASP A 41 11.70 8.73 25.37
C ASP A 41 10.94 9.32 26.58
N SER A 42 10.35 8.48 27.43
CA SER A 42 9.61 8.94 28.61
C SER A 42 10.56 9.14 29.80
N ASP A 43 10.81 10.41 30.13
CA ASP A 43 11.55 10.85 31.31
C ASP A 43 11.18 10.01 32.54
N GLN A 44 12.19 9.53 33.29
CA GLN A 44 12.12 8.57 34.41
C GLN A 44 11.36 9.11 35.66
N THR A 45 10.15 9.61 35.47
CA THR A 45 9.26 10.04 36.53
C THR A 45 8.28 8.90 36.84
N PRO A 46 7.92 8.69 38.13
CA PRO A 46 6.96 7.66 38.52
C PRO A 46 5.57 7.86 37.87
N LEU A 47 5.30 9.03 37.29
CA LEU A 47 4.12 9.32 36.47
C LEU A 47 4.18 8.67 35.07
N GLY A 48 5.38 8.53 34.48
CA GLY A 48 5.59 7.91 33.16
C GLY A 48 5.36 6.39 33.12
N ILE A 49 5.56 5.72 34.26
CA ILE A 49 5.28 4.28 34.40
C ILE A 49 3.76 4.01 34.47
N ALA A 50 3.00 4.94 35.06
CA ALA A 50 1.55 4.89 35.08
C ALA A 50 0.95 5.21 33.69
N SER A 51 1.57 6.09 32.90
CA SER A 51 1.15 6.31 31.51
C SER A 51 1.45 5.11 30.61
N ALA A 52 2.57 4.41 30.78
CA ALA A 52 2.88 3.22 29.97
C ALA A 52 1.87 2.06 30.18
N THR A 53 1.37 1.88 31.42
CA THR A 53 0.32 0.89 31.71
C THR A 53 -1.05 1.32 31.18
N LEU A 54 -1.40 2.60 31.30
CA LEU A 54 -2.57 3.20 30.65
C LEU A 54 -2.49 3.16 29.12
N GLU A 55 -1.29 3.21 28.54
CA GLU A 55 -1.08 3.13 27.09
C GLU A 55 -1.17 1.70 26.56
N SER A 56 -0.73 0.70 27.32
CA SER A 56 -1.01 -0.70 26.98
C SER A 56 -2.53 -1.01 27.06
N LEU A 57 -3.21 -0.39 28.02
CA LEU A 57 -4.67 -0.39 28.12
C LEU A 57 -5.29 0.41 26.97
N ALA A 58 -4.67 1.51 26.54
CA ALA A 58 -5.12 2.32 25.40
C ALA A 58 -4.96 1.58 24.09
N VAL A 59 -3.91 0.79 23.87
CA VAL A 59 -3.77 -0.10 22.72
C VAL A 59 -4.87 -1.16 22.72
N LEU A 60 -5.21 -1.72 23.89
CA LEU A 60 -6.34 -2.65 24.05
C LEU A 60 -7.72 -1.96 23.88
N PHE A 61 -7.85 -0.68 24.23
CA PHE A 61 -9.01 0.14 23.90
C PHE A 61 -9.01 0.58 22.42
N LEU A 62 -7.86 0.71 21.77
CA LEU A 62 -7.69 0.99 20.34
C LEU A 62 -8.08 -0.23 19.50
N TRP A 63 -7.86 -1.44 20.02
CA TRP A 63 -8.45 -2.70 19.54
C TRP A 63 -9.99 -2.66 19.54
N LEU A 64 -10.61 -2.03 20.55
CA LEU A 64 -12.07 -1.90 20.69
C LEU A 64 -12.61 -0.68 19.91
N HIS A 65 -11.80 0.36 19.77
CA HIS A 65 -12.15 1.61 19.12
C HIS A 65 -11.95 1.58 17.61
N ALA A 66 -10.97 0.83 17.08
CA ALA A 66 -10.75 0.67 15.64
C ALA A 66 -11.97 0.08 14.91
N VAL A 67 -12.80 -0.71 15.61
CA VAL A 67 -14.10 -1.20 15.10
C VAL A 67 -15.18 -0.09 15.09
N SER A 68 -15.04 0.94 15.93
CA SER A 68 -15.97 2.08 16.03
C SER A 68 -15.51 3.37 15.32
N PHE A 69 -14.23 3.49 14.97
CA PHE A 69 -13.58 4.75 14.54
C PHE A 69 -13.72 5.06 13.05
N ASP A 70 -14.10 4.09 12.21
CA ASP A 70 -14.35 4.29 10.78
C ASP A 70 -15.49 5.29 10.50
N LEU A 71 -16.35 5.58 11.49
CA LEU A 71 -17.50 6.50 11.33
C LEU A 71 -17.24 7.95 11.77
N GLU A 72 -16.23 8.24 12.61
CA GLU A 72 -16.00 9.59 13.16
C GLU A 72 -14.77 10.32 12.58
N PHE A 73 -13.80 9.60 12.00
CA PHE A 73 -12.55 10.21 11.52
C PHE A 73 -12.70 11.03 10.22
N SER A 74 -13.76 10.80 9.43
CA SER A 74 -14.03 11.62 8.23
C SER A 74 -14.52 13.04 8.57
N VAL A 75 -14.98 13.31 9.80
CA VAL A 75 -15.63 14.58 10.16
C VAL A 75 -14.66 15.56 10.85
N TYR A 76 -13.62 15.07 11.51
CA TYR A 76 -12.71 15.94 12.29
C TYR A 76 -11.46 16.41 11.55
N PHE A 77 -11.19 15.92 10.33
CA PHE A 77 -9.93 16.21 9.63
C PHE A 77 -10.09 16.78 8.22
N LEU A 78 -11.04 17.70 8.04
CA LEU A 78 -10.84 18.79 7.09
C LEU A 78 -10.03 19.88 7.82
N PRO A 79 -8.72 20.07 7.52
CA PRO A 79 -7.94 21.08 8.19
C PRO A 79 -8.50 22.46 7.83
N SER A 80 -9.02 23.18 8.82
CA SER A 80 -9.21 24.62 8.71
C SER A 80 -7.87 25.24 8.36
N ARG A 81 -7.79 25.71 7.12
CA ARG A 81 -6.67 26.36 6.46
C ARG A 81 -6.25 27.63 7.22
N THR A 82 -5.47 27.51 8.29
CA THR A 82 -4.79 28.66 8.91
C THR A 82 -3.38 28.31 9.33
N LYS A 83 -2.47 28.51 8.35
CA LYS A 83 -1.13 29.11 8.50
C LYS A 83 -0.52 28.98 9.90
N ASN A 84 0.23 27.90 10.12
CA ASN A 84 1.59 27.94 10.65
C ASN A 84 2.23 26.59 10.30
N PHE A 85 3.36 26.66 9.58
CA PHE A 85 4.13 25.50 9.16
C PHE A 85 4.80 24.92 10.41
N ILE A 86 4.05 24.07 11.13
CA ILE A 86 4.57 23.28 12.26
C ILE A 86 5.67 22.41 11.67
N SER A 87 6.89 22.51 12.23
CA SER A 87 7.93 21.53 11.97
C SER A 87 7.35 20.17 12.34
N ILE A 88 7.07 19.36 11.33
CA ILE A 88 6.51 18.04 11.56
C ILE A 88 7.62 17.25 12.24
N ASP A 89 7.49 17.05 13.56
CA ASP A 89 8.44 16.24 14.31
C ASP A 89 8.50 14.85 13.68
N SER A 90 9.72 14.36 13.46
CA SER A 90 9.96 13.06 12.81
C SER A 90 9.29 11.91 13.56
N THR A 91 9.06 12.08 14.86
CA THR A 91 8.34 11.17 15.75
C THR A 91 6.84 11.07 15.41
N LEU A 92 6.19 12.19 15.03
CA LEU A 92 4.78 12.19 14.61
C LEU A 92 4.59 11.46 13.29
N ILE A 93 5.48 11.65 12.32
CA ILE A 93 5.41 10.94 11.03
C ILE A 93 5.54 9.43 11.23
N LEU A 94 6.50 9.00 12.07
CA LEU A 94 6.70 7.59 12.40
C LEU A 94 5.47 7.01 13.11
N PHE A 95 4.83 7.77 14.00
CA PHE A 95 3.60 7.37 14.68
C PHE A 95 2.42 7.17 13.71
N TYR A 96 2.18 8.12 12.80
CA TYR A 96 1.12 7.98 11.81
C TYR A 96 1.37 6.80 10.87
N LEU A 97 2.60 6.65 10.36
CA LEU A 97 2.98 5.52 9.50
C LEU A 97 2.74 4.19 10.23
N PHE A 98 3.12 4.12 11.50
CA PHE A 98 2.91 2.95 12.34
C PHE A 98 1.42 2.60 12.50
N ILE A 99 0.57 3.59 12.77
CA ILE A 99 -0.89 3.38 12.86
C ILE A 99 -1.46 2.86 11.54
N TYR A 100 -1.13 3.50 10.41
CA TYR A 100 -1.63 3.08 9.11
C TYR A 100 -1.16 1.68 8.73
N LEU A 101 0.10 1.35 9.03
CA LEU A 101 0.65 0.02 8.80
C LEU A 101 -0.05 -1.04 9.65
N PHE A 102 -0.29 -0.75 10.93
CA PHE A 102 -0.99 -1.65 11.85
C PHE A 102 -2.43 -1.91 11.40
N ILE A 103 -3.18 -0.86 11.06
CA ILE A 103 -4.54 -0.96 10.53
C ILE A 103 -4.55 -1.79 9.24
N PHE A 104 -3.61 -1.53 8.32
CA PHE A 104 -3.49 -2.28 7.08
C PHE A 104 -3.25 -3.78 7.31
N ILE A 105 -2.34 -4.14 8.23
CA ILE A 105 -2.06 -5.54 8.58
C ILE A 105 -3.30 -6.18 9.21
N PHE A 106 -4.03 -5.46 10.06
CA PHE A 106 -5.26 -5.97 10.65
C PHE A 106 -6.32 -6.28 9.58
N TYR A 107 -6.51 -5.40 8.59
CA TYR A 107 -7.40 -5.70 7.45
C TYR A 107 -6.93 -6.90 6.63
N LEU A 108 -5.61 -7.09 6.47
CA LEU A 108 -5.08 -8.30 5.83
C LEU A 108 -5.40 -9.55 6.66
N GLN A 109 -5.31 -9.48 7.99
CA GLN A 109 -5.65 -10.59 8.88
C GLN A 109 -7.16 -10.90 8.89
N LEU A 110 -8.02 -9.91 8.62
CA LEU A 110 -9.45 -10.16 8.39
C LEU A 110 -9.70 -11.02 7.13
N LEU A 111 -8.78 -11.07 6.16
CA LEU A 111 -8.87 -12.00 5.03
C LEU A 111 -8.71 -13.47 5.45
N ASP A 112 -8.10 -13.75 6.61
CA ASP A 112 -8.02 -15.10 7.18
C ASP A 112 -9.33 -15.58 7.83
N LEU A 113 -10.35 -14.71 7.93
CA LEU A 113 -11.73 -15.11 8.28
C LEU A 113 -12.43 -15.90 7.16
N ARG A 114 -11.66 -16.46 6.21
CA ARG A 114 -12.03 -17.45 5.17
C ARG A 114 -13.01 -18.52 5.65
N ILE A 115 -13.03 -18.80 6.95
CA ILE A 115 -13.81 -19.86 7.62
C ILE A 115 -15.29 -19.49 7.85
N ILE A 116 -15.67 -18.21 7.89
CA ILE A 116 -17.03 -17.82 8.33
C ILE A 116 -18.08 -18.00 7.24
N SER A 117 -17.74 -17.81 5.95
CA SER A 117 -18.70 -18.04 4.86
C SER A 117 -18.08 -18.72 3.64
N ARG A 118 -18.79 -19.71 3.10
CA ARG A 118 -18.38 -20.50 1.94
C ARG A 118 -18.16 -19.63 0.69
N GLN A 119 -18.93 -18.54 0.53
CA GLN A 119 -18.82 -17.64 -0.61
C GLN A 119 -17.63 -16.69 -0.48
N LEU A 120 -17.39 -16.10 0.70
CA LEU A 120 -16.21 -15.24 0.92
C LEU A 120 -14.92 -16.05 0.86
N GLY A 121 -14.91 -17.29 1.36
CA GLY A 121 -13.71 -18.12 1.34
C GLY A 121 -13.23 -18.46 -0.07
N VAL A 122 -14.15 -18.72 -1.01
CA VAL A 122 -13.80 -18.94 -2.42
C VAL A 122 -13.33 -17.63 -3.08
N PHE A 123 -13.98 -16.50 -2.80
CA PHE A 123 -13.56 -15.20 -3.32
C PHE A 123 -12.14 -14.83 -2.87
N ILE A 124 -11.84 -14.99 -1.57
CA ILE A 124 -10.50 -14.72 -1.02
C ILE A 124 -9.46 -15.67 -1.60
N ALA A 125 -9.78 -16.95 -1.78
CA ALA A 125 -8.88 -17.91 -2.42
C ALA A 125 -8.54 -17.50 -3.87
N VAL A 126 -9.54 -17.07 -4.64
CA VAL A 126 -9.33 -16.52 -5.99
C VAL A 126 -8.47 -15.26 -5.95
N LEU A 127 -8.71 -14.36 -5.00
CA LEU A 127 -7.95 -13.12 -4.85
C LEU A 127 -6.47 -13.40 -4.53
N ILE A 128 -6.18 -14.35 -3.63
CA ILE A 128 -4.82 -14.74 -3.29
C ILE A 128 -4.11 -15.36 -4.49
N GLU A 129 -4.79 -16.25 -5.22
CA GLU A 129 -4.21 -16.87 -6.40
C GLU A 129 -3.94 -15.84 -7.50
N PHE A 130 -4.86 -14.90 -7.68
CA PHE A 130 -4.68 -13.76 -8.57
C PHE A 130 -3.47 -12.91 -8.18
N LEU A 131 -3.26 -12.62 -6.89
CA LEU A 131 -2.09 -11.87 -6.40
C LEU A 131 -0.76 -12.60 -6.64
N LYS A 132 -0.76 -13.94 -6.73
CA LYS A 132 0.46 -14.70 -7.09
C LYS A 132 0.74 -14.63 -8.59
N GLU A 133 -0.31 -14.71 -9.40
CA GLU A 133 -0.23 -14.74 -10.87
C GLU A 133 -0.03 -13.34 -11.48
N ILE A 134 -0.37 -12.26 -10.76
CA ILE A 134 -0.13 -10.89 -11.23
C ILE A 134 1.36 -10.49 -11.17
N ARG A 135 2.24 -11.25 -10.49
CA ARG A 135 3.67 -10.93 -10.35
C ARG A 135 4.41 -10.66 -11.68
N PRO A 136 4.36 -11.54 -12.70
CA PRO A 136 4.96 -11.26 -14.00
C PRO A 136 4.36 -10.02 -14.68
N PHE A 137 3.06 -9.77 -14.52
CA PHE A 137 2.42 -8.57 -15.04
C PHE A 137 2.98 -7.29 -14.38
N LEU A 138 3.13 -7.28 -13.05
CA LEU A 138 3.71 -6.16 -12.31
C LEU A 138 5.15 -5.89 -12.74
N PHE A 139 5.94 -6.92 -13.00
CA PHE A 139 7.30 -6.75 -13.51
C PHE A 139 7.33 -6.00 -14.85
N VAL A 140 6.45 -6.36 -15.78
CA VAL A 140 6.32 -5.66 -17.09
C VAL A 140 5.84 -4.22 -16.89
N LEU A 141 4.86 -4.00 -16.02
CA LEU A 141 4.36 -2.66 -15.69
C LEU A 141 5.49 -1.77 -15.13
N PHE A 142 6.26 -2.26 -14.16
CA PHE A 142 7.39 -1.52 -13.59
C PHE A 142 8.47 -1.22 -14.64
N ALA A 143 8.75 -2.14 -15.55
CA ALA A 143 9.70 -1.90 -16.64
C ALA A 143 9.23 -0.77 -17.58
N ILE A 144 7.94 -0.75 -17.95
CA ILE A 144 7.34 0.30 -18.78
C ILE A 144 7.36 1.64 -18.04
N VAL A 145 6.85 1.68 -16.81
CA VAL A 145 6.84 2.89 -15.98
C VAL A 145 8.25 3.44 -15.79
N GLY A 146 9.24 2.57 -15.51
CA GLY A 146 10.63 2.96 -15.37
C GLY A 146 11.24 3.54 -16.64
N ALA A 147 10.96 2.94 -17.81
CA ALA A 147 11.44 3.45 -19.10
C ALA A 147 10.87 4.85 -19.42
N PHE A 148 9.57 5.05 -19.21
CA PHE A 148 8.92 6.35 -19.43
C PHE A 148 9.34 7.40 -18.39
N ALA A 149 9.51 7.01 -17.13
CA ALA A 149 10.05 7.89 -16.09
C ALA A 149 11.45 8.38 -16.45
N HIS A 150 12.32 7.49 -16.93
CA HIS A 150 13.66 7.85 -17.38
C HIS A 150 13.62 8.80 -18.59
N ALA A 151 12.78 8.53 -19.58
CA ALA A 151 12.61 9.40 -20.75
C ALA A 151 12.12 10.80 -20.39
N LEU A 152 11.10 10.90 -19.52
CA LEU A 152 10.56 12.18 -19.06
C LEU A 152 11.52 12.93 -18.14
N HIS A 153 12.26 12.21 -17.29
CA HIS A 153 13.32 12.81 -16.48
C HIS A 153 14.36 13.49 -17.38
N LEU A 154 14.84 12.83 -18.44
CA LEU A 154 15.80 13.42 -19.37
C LEU A 154 15.22 14.62 -20.14
N LEU A 155 13.95 14.54 -20.55
CA LEU A 155 13.31 15.59 -21.36
C LEU A 155 12.99 16.86 -20.54
N LEU A 156 12.56 16.70 -19.28
CA LEU A 156 11.99 17.77 -18.46
C LEU A 156 12.91 18.26 -17.33
N ARG A 157 14.03 17.59 -17.05
CA ARG A 157 14.95 17.99 -15.96
C ARG A 157 15.48 19.42 -16.10
N TYR A 158 15.79 19.85 -17.32
CA TYR A 158 16.36 21.18 -17.60
C TYR A 158 15.32 22.21 -18.06
N ASN A 159 14.06 21.80 -18.22
CA ASN A 159 12.99 22.62 -18.76
C ASN A 159 11.89 22.74 -17.71
N PRO A 160 11.87 23.79 -16.87
CA PRO A 160 10.84 23.96 -15.84
C PRO A 160 9.44 24.24 -16.46
N PRO A 161 8.35 23.97 -15.69
CA PRO A 161 6.99 24.16 -16.17
C PRO A 161 6.69 25.63 -16.49
N SER A 162 5.81 25.85 -17.47
CA SER A 162 5.56 27.18 -18.05
C SER A 162 4.83 28.16 -17.11
N SER A 163 4.13 27.63 -16.11
CA SER A 163 3.42 28.37 -15.07
C SER A 163 4.22 28.52 -13.78
N ALA A 164 5.55 28.43 -13.83
CA ALA A 164 6.42 28.63 -12.69
C ALA A 164 6.31 30.07 -12.14
N ALA A 165 5.26 30.32 -11.34
CA ALA A 165 5.43 31.11 -10.15
C ALA A 165 6.67 30.56 -9.42
N PRO A 166 7.52 31.40 -8.81
CA PRO A 166 8.79 30.99 -8.19
C PRO A 166 8.67 29.94 -7.07
N THR A 167 7.46 29.45 -6.79
CA THR A 167 7.08 28.54 -5.72
C THR A 167 6.76 27.10 -6.16
N GLU A 168 6.63 26.78 -7.46
CA GLU A 168 6.37 25.39 -7.88
C GLU A 168 7.66 24.65 -8.31
N PRO A 169 8.13 23.66 -7.53
CA PRO A 169 9.35 22.93 -7.85
C PRO A 169 9.16 22.01 -9.06
N ASN A 170 10.19 21.89 -9.90
CA ASN A 170 10.19 20.97 -11.04
C ASN A 170 10.15 19.50 -10.54
N VAL A 171 9.02 18.83 -10.76
CA VAL A 171 8.76 17.44 -10.36
C VAL A 171 9.66 16.44 -11.10
N TYR A 172 10.25 16.80 -12.25
CA TYR A 172 11.16 15.95 -13.01
C TYR A 172 12.64 16.22 -12.71
N SER A 173 12.96 17.06 -11.71
CA SER A 173 14.33 17.36 -11.31
C SER A 173 15.07 16.15 -10.72
N SER A 174 14.36 15.22 -10.08
CA SER A 174 14.87 13.96 -9.55
C SER A 174 14.23 12.76 -10.24
N PHE A 175 14.99 11.68 -10.41
CA PHE A 175 14.46 10.44 -10.99
C PHE A 175 13.33 9.85 -10.13
N VAL A 176 13.45 9.91 -8.81
CA VAL A 176 12.44 9.36 -7.89
C VAL A 176 11.11 10.09 -8.05
N THR A 177 11.13 11.42 -8.12
CA THR A 177 9.92 12.22 -8.30
C THR A 177 9.32 12.02 -9.70
N SER A 178 10.17 11.84 -10.72
CA SER A 178 9.70 11.48 -12.07
C SER A 178 9.04 10.10 -12.12
N LEU A 179 9.57 9.12 -11.39
CA LEU A 179 9.03 7.78 -11.29
C LEU A 179 7.65 7.80 -10.62
N THR A 180 7.51 8.55 -9.54
CA THR A 180 6.23 8.76 -8.86
C THR A 180 5.20 9.42 -9.79
N SER A 181 5.60 10.41 -10.59
CA SER A 181 4.69 11.05 -11.56
C SER A 181 4.21 10.05 -12.62
N VAL A 182 5.10 9.25 -13.22
CA VAL A 182 4.70 8.26 -14.24
C VAL A 182 3.90 7.10 -13.63
N TRP A 183 4.17 6.73 -12.38
CA TRP A 183 3.32 5.79 -11.65
C TRP A 183 1.88 6.31 -11.54
N ILE A 184 1.71 7.57 -11.14
CA ILE A 184 0.40 8.23 -11.05
C ILE A 184 -0.27 8.35 -12.44
N PHE A 185 0.52 8.51 -13.51
CA PHE A 185 -0.01 8.54 -14.89
C PHE A 185 -0.69 7.21 -15.26
N SER A 186 -0.21 6.09 -14.71
CA SER A 186 -0.82 4.77 -14.94
C SER A 186 -2.26 4.69 -14.42
N VAL A 187 -2.61 5.55 -13.46
CA VAL A 187 -3.96 5.66 -12.87
C VAL A 187 -4.78 6.76 -13.57
N GLY A 188 -4.20 7.50 -14.52
CA GLY A 188 -4.87 8.49 -15.35
C GLY A 188 -4.83 9.93 -14.84
N ASP A 189 -4.04 10.23 -13.80
CA ASP A 189 -3.79 11.61 -13.37
C ASP A 189 -2.55 12.16 -14.07
N TYR A 190 -2.73 13.18 -14.92
CA TYR A 190 -1.69 13.81 -15.74
C TYR A 190 -1.30 15.22 -15.26
N ASN A 191 -1.65 15.59 -14.03
CA ASN A 191 -1.33 16.90 -13.45
C ASN A 191 0.18 17.19 -13.47
N GLY A 192 1.01 16.15 -13.48
CA GLY A 192 2.46 16.28 -13.58
C GLY A 192 2.98 16.84 -14.91
N ILE A 193 2.22 16.78 -16.02
CA ILE A 193 2.65 17.27 -17.36
C ILE A 193 1.79 18.41 -17.91
N SER A 194 0.61 18.66 -17.35
CA SER A 194 -0.36 19.64 -17.87
C SER A 194 0.22 21.05 -18.04
N ASN A 195 1.16 21.45 -17.18
CA ASN A 195 1.79 22.76 -17.19
C ASN A 195 2.98 22.90 -18.17
N TYR A 196 3.36 21.84 -18.88
CA TYR A 196 4.49 21.87 -19.82
C TYR A 196 4.05 22.15 -21.26
N GLY A 197 2.85 21.73 -21.68
CA GLY A 197 2.40 21.79 -23.08
C GLY A 197 1.92 23.16 -23.59
N VAL A 198 1.75 24.16 -22.72
CA VAL A 198 0.98 25.38 -23.07
C VAL A 198 1.81 26.47 -23.76
N VAL A 199 3.13 26.54 -23.58
CA VAL A 199 3.88 27.79 -23.88
C VAL A 199 5.08 27.63 -24.83
N ASN A 200 5.63 26.43 -25.08
CA ASN A 200 6.75 26.28 -26.04
C ASN A 200 6.55 25.17 -27.08
N PRO A 201 6.81 25.42 -28.37
CA PRO A 201 6.72 24.43 -29.46
C PRO A 201 7.79 23.32 -29.40
N VAL A 202 8.71 23.39 -28.44
CA VAL A 202 9.77 22.38 -28.23
C VAL A 202 9.24 21.08 -27.59
N TYR A 203 8.00 21.10 -27.08
CA TYR A 203 7.42 19.97 -26.33
C TYR A 203 6.62 18.96 -27.16
N TRP A 204 6.73 18.98 -28.49
CA TRP A 204 6.10 17.94 -29.34
C TRP A 204 6.49 16.49 -28.96
N PRO A 205 7.72 16.17 -28.47
CA PRO A 205 8.03 14.80 -28.05
C PRO A 205 7.27 14.37 -26.79
N LEU A 206 6.88 15.33 -25.94
CA LEU A 206 6.15 15.07 -24.70
C LEU A 206 4.75 14.52 -25.00
N GLU A 207 4.04 15.15 -25.94
CA GLU A 207 2.70 14.72 -26.34
C GLU A 207 2.73 13.32 -26.98
N ILE A 208 3.76 13.03 -27.79
CA ILE A 208 3.95 11.71 -28.39
C ILE A 208 4.22 10.66 -27.30
N LEU A 209 5.08 10.96 -26.33
CA LEU A 209 5.36 10.05 -25.21
C LEU A 209 4.11 9.81 -24.36
N HIS A 210 3.33 10.85 -24.06
CA HIS A 210 2.08 10.73 -23.32
C HIS A 210 1.06 9.87 -24.08
N PHE A 211 0.85 10.13 -25.37
CA PHE A 211 -0.05 9.34 -26.20
C PHE A 211 0.39 7.86 -26.27
N ALA A 212 1.68 7.61 -26.49
CA ALA A 212 2.23 6.26 -26.54
C ALA A 212 2.08 5.53 -25.19
N PHE A 213 2.37 6.22 -24.07
CA PHE A 213 2.20 5.68 -22.74
C PHE A 213 0.74 5.30 -22.45
N SER A 214 -0.19 6.22 -22.72
CA SER A 214 -1.62 5.99 -22.54
C SER A 214 -2.12 4.80 -23.36
N LEU A 215 -1.69 4.69 -24.63
CA LEU A 215 -2.03 3.55 -25.48
C LEU A 215 -1.52 2.23 -24.91
N ILE A 216 -0.27 2.19 -24.46
CA ILE A 216 0.33 0.97 -23.88
C ILE A 216 -0.34 0.60 -22.55
N CYS A 217 -0.54 1.56 -21.65
CA CYS A 217 -1.17 1.31 -20.34
C CYS A 217 -2.65 0.93 -20.46
N ALA A 218 -3.43 1.70 -21.23
CA ALA A 218 -4.86 1.50 -21.32
C ALA A 218 -5.25 0.32 -22.23
N ILE A 219 -4.55 0.10 -23.34
CA ILE A 219 -4.93 -0.94 -24.31
C ILE A 219 -4.17 -2.22 -24.07
N VAL A 220 -2.85 -2.18 -23.88
CA VAL A 220 -2.07 -3.42 -23.77
C VAL A 220 -2.16 -3.97 -22.34
N LEU A 221 -1.83 -3.17 -21.34
CA LEU A 221 -1.75 -3.64 -19.96
C LEU A 221 -3.13 -3.98 -19.38
N LEU A 222 -4.17 -3.17 -19.62
CA LEU A 222 -5.51 -3.48 -19.12
C LEU A 222 -6.08 -4.77 -19.73
N ASN A 223 -5.91 -4.98 -21.04
CA ASN A 223 -6.40 -6.19 -21.71
C ASN A 223 -5.67 -7.45 -21.22
N ILE A 224 -4.35 -7.36 -21.02
CA ILE A 224 -3.57 -8.48 -20.46
C ILE A 224 -3.99 -8.76 -19.02
N LEU A 225 -4.19 -7.72 -18.20
CA LEU A 225 -4.63 -7.87 -16.81
C LEU A 225 -5.98 -8.57 -16.72
N MET A 226 -6.95 -8.16 -17.54
CA MET A 226 -8.27 -8.79 -17.60
C MET A 226 -8.20 -10.24 -18.09
N ALA A 227 -7.32 -10.54 -19.06
CA ALA A 227 -7.12 -11.91 -19.53
C ALA A 227 -6.54 -12.82 -18.44
N VAL A 228 -5.53 -12.35 -17.70
CA VAL A 228 -4.95 -13.07 -16.56
C VAL A 228 -6.00 -13.28 -15.47
N LEU A 229 -6.77 -12.25 -15.13
CA LEU A 229 -7.81 -12.33 -14.11
C LEU A 229 -8.87 -13.38 -14.46
N ASN A 230 -9.32 -13.43 -15.71
CA ASN A 230 -10.29 -14.42 -16.18
C ASN A 230 -9.73 -15.86 -16.12
N SER A 231 -8.47 -16.05 -16.53
CA SER A 231 -7.81 -17.36 -16.46
C SER A 231 -7.74 -17.87 -15.03
N VAL A 232 -7.23 -17.06 -14.10
CA VAL A 232 -7.05 -17.44 -12.70
C VAL A 232 -8.38 -17.65 -11.99
N TYR A 233 -9.37 -16.81 -12.28
CA TYR A 233 -10.72 -16.94 -11.74
C TYR A 233 -11.33 -18.29 -12.13
N THR A 234 -11.31 -18.63 -13.42
CA THR A 234 -11.91 -19.87 -13.91
C THR A 234 -11.22 -21.11 -13.36
N GLU A 235 -9.89 -21.12 -13.30
CA GLU A 235 -9.12 -22.23 -12.74
C GLU A 235 -9.39 -22.44 -11.24
N THR A 236 -9.35 -21.37 -10.46
CA THR A 236 -9.52 -21.44 -9.00
C THR A 236 -10.93 -21.87 -8.62
N VAL A 237 -11.95 -21.39 -9.34
CA VAL A 237 -13.34 -21.82 -9.13
C VAL A 237 -13.51 -23.30 -9.46
N GLN A 238 -12.92 -23.78 -10.56
CA GLN A 238 -12.97 -25.21 -10.91
C GLN A 238 -12.24 -26.08 -9.87
N SER A 239 -11.08 -25.64 -9.39
CA SER A 239 -10.31 -26.33 -8.35
C SER A 239 -11.10 -26.41 -7.04
N GLY A 240 -11.73 -25.31 -6.62
CA GLY A 240 -12.61 -25.27 -5.44
C GLY A 240 -13.82 -26.20 -5.55
N GLN A 241 -14.44 -26.30 -6.74
CA GLN A 241 -15.53 -27.24 -7.00
C GLN A 241 -15.08 -28.71 -6.97
N ARG A 242 -13.86 -29.02 -7.41
CA ARG A 242 -13.28 -30.37 -7.35
C ARG A 242 -12.96 -30.76 -5.90
N ALA A 243 -12.30 -29.89 -5.15
CA ALA A 243 -12.00 -30.11 -3.73
C ALA A 243 -13.27 -30.33 -2.90
N TRP A 244 -14.32 -29.54 -3.16
CA TRP A 244 -15.60 -29.70 -2.48
C TRP A 244 -16.25 -31.06 -2.76
N ARG A 245 -16.28 -31.50 -4.03
CA ARG A 245 -16.84 -32.81 -4.40
C ARG A 245 -16.12 -33.97 -3.71
N LEU A 246 -14.79 -33.90 -3.60
CA LEU A 246 -14.00 -34.92 -2.91
C LEU A 246 -14.23 -34.92 -1.38
N SER A 247 -14.51 -33.76 -0.79
CA SER A 247 -14.86 -33.67 0.65
C SER A 247 -16.31 -34.04 0.98
N ALA A 248 -17.20 -34.04 -0.02
CA ALA A 248 -18.63 -34.30 0.16
C ALA A 248 -19.01 -35.79 0.04
N PHE A 249 -18.13 -36.62 -0.53
CA PHE A 249 -18.33 -38.06 -0.67
C PHE A 249 -17.06 -38.78 -0.16
N PRO A 250 -16.95 -39.05 1.15
CA PRO A 250 -15.90 -39.92 1.69
C PRO A 250 -16.06 -41.38 1.22
#